data_AF-A0A2D3W5C5-F1
#
_entry.id   AF-A0A2D3W5C5-F1
#
_cell.length_a   1.000
_cell.length_b   1.000
_cell.length_c   1.000
_cell.angle_alpha   90.00
_cell.angle_beta   90.00
_cell.angle_gamma   90.00
#
_symmetry.space_group_name_H-M   'P 1'
#
loop_
_entity.id
_entity.type
_entity.pdbx_description
1 polymer ?
#
loop_
_entity_poly.entity_id
_entity_poly.type
_entity_poly.pdbx_seq_one_letter_code
_entity_poly.pdbx_strand_id
1 'polypeptide(L)'
;MIQRGSIYAREIGDKKVLLLKELLEKEYNLEVTLVEYLESEFSLEQEQMHFLYLEDNDIKNFLKECINQEVELYLLPHPKSPNTTLRYGLSKDIKKALSESFEANLRLNDEMLFCNEEMVFQKVSIGNVQNLNKQIYETSFFTNLKIFFSSLKNLKYKAIKLKTKNSEEMQTIASGILILEDYTFFSTLKGNETSSFHDGKLNAFIIAPYSIASYLYYLVAIFLYHKFSIGKLPQNIGFIVTKLLHVKSSGAFHFSIDEVPMSAQEIVLEVKKCSYTINYGKSFQKIIEEKTTKNEDESINLKSLPKGEMRDLLVAGKVPLFKKASDEDIKDTLIGIRENAKINPIFITLMVLSSLLATVGIYQDSIPSVVGAMILAPLMAPIISLAMGAARSDRKIIKASMITLGTGVLSALFFSSVLTFFMPLDIVTSQISSRINPNILDLFVAIFSGIAGAYASAKEEVAKSLAGVAIAVALVPPLCVSGIGIGWGDFEIIYGSFLLFMTNLFGMVVAATLTFIFLGFAPVFRAKKSLLYSSLMLSVICIPLVFSFYSLILQNNDYEKLQNIKHFTFEDKVATLNVLNIKSSTEKSVVIEAEIVAATSLSTKEYAQIKNQLEKKMGKNVSLHVIPKIVIE
;
A
#
# COMPACT_ATOMS: atom_id res chain seq x y z
N MET A 1 -59.39 22.75 -22.22
CA MET A 1 -58.92 21.71 -23.16
C MET A 1 -58.63 20.48 -22.34
N ILE A 2 -59.31 19.36 -22.60
CA ILE A 2 -58.96 18.08 -21.99
C ILE A 2 -57.66 17.64 -22.66
N GLN A 3 -56.60 17.40 -21.89
CA GLN A 3 -55.33 16.88 -22.41
C GLN A 3 -55.50 15.40 -22.76
N ARG A 4 -54.84 14.94 -23.84
CA ARG A 4 -54.89 13.55 -24.30
C ARG A 4 -53.63 12.81 -23.90
N GLY A 5 -53.78 11.55 -23.50
CA GLY A 5 -52.66 10.68 -23.18
C GLY A 5 -52.84 9.27 -23.74
N SER A 6 -51.74 8.61 -24.06
CA SER A 6 -51.71 7.21 -24.48
C SER A 6 -50.86 6.40 -23.50
N ILE A 7 -51.39 5.29 -22.97
CA ILE A 7 -50.60 4.32 -22.19
C ILE A 7 -50.17 3.19 -23.13
N TYR A 8 -48.86 3.01 -23.27
CA TYR A 8 -48.24 1.90 -23.99
C TYR A 8 -47.92 0.78 -23.02
N ALA A 9 -48.48 -0.39 -23.27
CA ALA A 9 -48.25 -1.61 -22.49
C ALA A 9 -48.32 -2.85 -23.39
N ARG A 10 -47.67 -3.95 -22.98
CA ARG A 10 -47.72 -5.22 -23.73
C ARG A 10 -49.05 -5.96 -23.55
N GLU A 11 -49.66 -5.82 -22.38
CA GLU A 11 -50.97 -6.39 -22.06
C GLU A 11 -51.93 -5.29 -21.60
N ILE A 12 -52.77 -4.78 -22.51
CA ILE A 12 -53.74 -3.72 -22.19
C ILE A 12 -54.72 -4.15 -21.07
N GLY A 13 -55.00 -5.44 -20.97
CA GLY A 13 -55.88 -6.02 -19.95
C GLY A 13 -55.26 -6.18 -18.55
N ASP A 14 -53.99 -5.84 -18.35
CA ASP A 14 -53.36 -5.90 -17.03
C ASP A 14 -54.11 -4.99 -16.05
N LYS A 15 -54.45 -5.54 -14.87
CA LYS A 15 -55.12 -4.81 -13.78
C LYS A 15 -54.40 -3.51 -13.42
N LYS A 16 -53.06 -3.48 -13.51
CA LYS A 16 -52.26 -2.27 -13.24
C LYS A 16 -52.38 -1.23 -14.35
N VAL A 17 -52.47 -1.65 -15.61
CA VAL A 17 -52.68 -0.74 -16.76
C VAL A 17 -54.07 -0.12 -16.70
N LEU A 18 -55.08 -0.92 -16.37
CA LEU A 18 -56.45 -0.43 -16.15
C LEU A 18 -56.54 0.53 -14.95
N LEU A 19 -55.84 0.23 -13.85
CA LEU A 19 -55.75 1.12 -12.70
C LEU A 19 -55.03 2.44 -13.04
N LEU A 20 -53.95 2.39 -13.82
CA LEU A 20 -53.25 3.58 -14.30
C LEU A 20 -54.15 4.47 -15.13
N LYS A 21 -54.92 3.88 -16.05
CA LYS A 21 -55.92 4.60 -16.84
C LYS A 21 -56.92 5.32 -15.95
N GLU A 22 -57.51 4.61 -14.99
CA GLU A 22 -58.48 5.18 -14.06
C GLU A 22 -57.89 6.34 -13.24
N LEU A 23 -56.64 6.22 -12.79
CA LEU A 23 -55.93 7.27 -12.05
C LEU A 23 -55.70 8.52 -12.92
N LEU A 24 -55.23 8.36 -14.15
CA LEU A 24 -55.00 9.47 -15.09
C LEU A 24 -56.31 10.19 -15.45
N GLU A 25 -57.38 9.43 -15.71
CA GLU A 25 -58.70 10.00 -16.05
C GLU A 25 -59.33 10.75 -14.86
N LYS A 26 -59.27 10.18 -13.66
CA LYS A 26 -59.93 10.76 -12.47
C LYS A 26 -59.12 11.83 -11.75
N GLU A 27 -57.83 11.61 -11.53
CA GLU A 27 -56.99 12.49 -10.72
C GLU A 27 -56.31 13.59 -11.55
N TYR A 28 -56.05 13.34 -12.84
CA TYR A 28 -55.33 14.26 -13.73
C TYR A 28 -56.19 14.80 -14.89
N ASN A 29 -57.48 14.41 -14.98
CA ASN A 29 -58.44 14.89 -15.98
C ASN A 29 -57.94 14.74 -17.44
N LEU A 30 -57.32 13.59 -17.73
CA LEU A 30 -56.80 13.21 -19.05
C LEU A 30 -57.78 12.29 -19.80
N GLU A 31 -57.89 12.46 -21.13
CA GLU A 31 -58.53 11.48 -22.00
C GLU A 31 -57.49 10.41 -22.38
N VAL A 32 -57.63 9.18 -21.88
CA VAL A 32 -56.57 8.15 -21.98
C VAL A 32 -56.93 6.99 -22.92
N THR A 33 -56.11 6.84 -23.95
CA THR A 33 -56.11 5.70 -24.88
C THR A 33 -55.13 4.63 -24.41
N LEU A 34 -55.52 3.35 -24.51
CA LEU A 34 -54.63 2.23 -24.24
C LEU A 34 -54.09 1.70 -25.57
N VAL A 35 -52.77 1.57 -25.67
CA VAL A 35 -52.07 1.16 -26.89
C VAL A 35 -51.26 -0.11 -26.58
N GLU A 36 -51.51 -1.15 -27.36
CA GLU A 36 -50.74 -2.40 -27.26
C GLU A 36 -49.41 -2.17 -27.97
N TYR A 37 -48.31 -2.28 -27.24
CA TYR A 37 -46.98 -2.10 -27.83
C TYR A 37 -46.55 -3.38 -28.56
N LEU A 38 -46.55 -3.30 -29.89
CA LEU A 38 -46.00 -4.31 -30.79
C LEU A 38 -44.77 -3.70 -31.45
N GLU A 39 -43.61 -4.36 -31.37
CA GLU A 39 -42.29 -3.88 -31.79
C GLU A 39 -42.18 -3.41 -33.25
N SER A 40 -43.23 -3.58 -34.08
CA SER A 40 -43.15 -3.44 -35.53
C SER A 40 -43.78 -2.19 -36.14
N GLU A 41 -44.58 -1.38 -35.42
CA GLU A 41 -45.13 -0.11 -35.97
C GLU A 41 -45.87 0.70 -34.90
N PHE A 42 -45.39 1.90 -34.55
CA PHE A 42 -46.17 2.89 -33.80
C PHE A 42 -45.91 4.32 -34.30
N SER A 43 -46.96 5.14 -34.34
CA SER A 43 -46.87 6.56 -34.70
C SER A 43 -47.23 7.42 -33.49
N LEU A 44 -46.33 8.33 -33.10
CA LEU A 44 -46.56 9.23 -31.98
C LEU A 44 -47.17 10.56 -32.44
N GLU A 45 -48.24 10.98 -31.76
CA GLU A 45 -48.77 12.34 -31.89
C GLU A 45 -47.98 13.31 -31.00
N GLN A 46 -47.50 14.42 -31.56
CA GLN A 46 -46.64 15.39 -30.86
C GLN A 46 -47.34 16.10 -29.69
N GLU A 47 -48.66 16.30 -29.76
CA GLU A 47 -49.44 17.02 -28.74
C GLU A 47 -50.02 16.09 -27.65
N GLN A 48 -49.72 14.79 -27.69
CA GLN A 48 -50.18 13.81 -26.71
C GLN A 48 -49.11 13.44 -25.69
N MET A 49 -49.54 13.12 -24.47
CA MET A 49 -48.68 12.55 -23.43
C MET A 49 -48.54 11.04 -23.61
N HIS A 50 -47.31 10.52 -23.71
CA HIS A 50 -47.07 9.09 -23.93
C HIS A 50 -46.55 8.42 -22.67
N PHE A 51 -47.40 7.64 -21.99
CA PHE A 51 -47.06 6.91 -20.77
C PHE A 51 -46.55 5.52 -21.10
N LEU A 52 -45.33 5.19 -20.65
CA LEU A 52 -44.66 3.93 -20.97
C LEU A 52 -44.68 3.00 -19.74
N TYR A 53 -45.49 1.94 -19.82
CA TYR A 53 -45.52 0.85 -18.84
C TYR A 53 -45.03 -0.45 -19.49
N LEU A 54 -43.72 -0.52 -19.72
CA LEU A 54 -43.07 -1.53 -20.55
C LEU A 54 -41.85 -2.17 -19.85
N GLU A 55 -41.36 -3.29 -20.37
CA GLU A 55 -40.12 -3.94 -19.89
C GLU A 55 -38.86 -3.19 -20.38
N ASP A 56 -37.69 -3.42 -19.76
CA ASP A 56 -36.45 -2.68 -20.10
C ASP A 56 -36.11 -2.69 -21.61
N ASN A 57 -36.25 -3.85 -22.26
CA ASN A 57 -35.92 -4.00 -23.68
C ASN A 57 -36.91 -3.25 -24.59
N ASP A 58 -38.20 -3.30 -24.25
CA ASP A 58 -39.25 -2.61 -24.97
C ASP A 58 -39.10 -1.10 -24.84
N ILE A 59 -38.79 -0.60 -23.63
CA ILE A 59 -38.48 0.83 -23.41
C ILE A 59 -37.25 1.24 -24.22
N LYS A 60 -36.19 0.43 -24.21
CA LYS A 60 -34.98 0.71 -25.00
C LYS A 60 -35.26 0.84 -26.49
N ASN A 61 -36.03 -0.06 -27.06
CA ASN A 61 -36.43 -0.01 -28.47
C ASN A 61 -37.32 1.21 -28.75
N PHE A 62 -38.30 1.46 -27.89
CA PHE A 62 -39.19 2.62 -27.99
C PHE A 62 -38.40 3.94 -28.00
N LEU A 63 -37.48 4.12 -27.06
CA LEU A 63 -36.63 5.32 -26.99
C LEU A 63 -35.71 5.46 -28.21
N LYS A 64 -35.18 4.34 -28.72
CA LYS A 64 -34.33 4.32 -29.92
C LYS A 64 -35.05 4.84 -31.16
N GLU A 65 -36.32 4.54 -31.32
CA GLU A 65 -37.13 5.04 -32.45
C GLU A 65 -37.51 6.51 -32.28
N CYS A 66 -37.65 6.97 -31.03
CA CYS A 66 -38.05 8.34 -30.71
C CYS A 66 -36.91 9.36 -30.72
N ILE A 67 -35.64 8.97 -30.91
CA ILE A 67 -34.46 9.83 -30.72
C ILE A 67 -34.61 11.22 -31.37
N ASN A 68 -35.14 11.28 -32.60
CA ASN A 68 -35.27 12.51 -33.38
C ASN A 68 -36.69 13.12 -33.33
N GLN A 69 -37.61 12.56 -32.54
CA GLN A 69 -38.98 13.03 -32.42
C GLN A 69 -39.13 13.95 -31.21
N GLU A 70 -39.74 15.11 -31.39
CA GLU A 70 -40.09 16.03 -30.30
C GLU A 70 -41.40 15.58 -29.65
N VAL A 71 -41.30 14.64 -28.71
CA VAL A 71 -42.43 14.03 -28.01
C VAL A 71 -42.20 14.02 -26.50
N GLU A 72 -43.31 14.01 -25.75
CA GLU A 72 -43.30 13.92 -24.30
C GLU A 72 -43.52 12.48 -23.82
N LEU A 73 -42.48 11.89 -23.22
CA LEU A 73 -42.50 10.52 -22.72
C LEU A 73 -42.56 10.50 -21.18
N TYR A 74 -43.45 9.68 -20.65
CA TYR A 74 -43.72 9.51 -19.23
C TYR A 74 -43.41 8.06 -18.83
N LEU A 75 -42.19 7.80 -18.38
CA LEU A 75 -41.76 6.49 -17.89
C LEU A 75 -42.40 6.14 -16.56
N LEU A 76 -42.95 4.94 -16.48
CA LEU A 76 -43.54 4.36 -15.28
C LEU A 76 -42.78 3.10 -14.83
N PRO A 77 -42.69 2.83 -13.51
CA PRO A 77 -41.94 1.70 -12.98
C PRO A 77 -42.65 0.36 -13.30
N HIS A 78 -41.98 -0.52 -14.04
CA HIS A 78 -42.46 -1.87 -14.35
C HIS A 78 -41.65 -2.93 -13.58
N PRO A 79 -42.24 -4.03 -13.08
CA PRO A 79 -41.50 -5.09 -12.37
C PRO A 79 -40.34 -5.69 -13.16
N LYS A 80 -40.45 -5.68 -14.49
CA LYS A 80 -39.42 -6.14 -15.43
C LYS A 80 -38.66 -4.98 -16.11
N SER A 81 -38.69 -3.78 -15.52
CA SER A 81 -37.82 -2.66 -15.94
C SER A 81 -36.90 -2.12 -14.83
N PRO A 82 -36.13 -2.99 -14.15
CA PRO A 82 -35.23 -2.54 -13.09
C PRO A 82 -34.14 -1.58 -13.59
N ASN A 83 -33.69 -1.70 -14.85
CA ASN A 83 -32.64 -0.86 -15.38
C ASN A 83 -33.16 0.54 -15.74
N THR A 84 -34.35 0.65 -16.34
CA THR A 84 -35.03 1.92 -16.53
C THR A 84 -35.32 2.60 -15.20
N THR A 85 -35.85 1.85 -14.22
CA THR A 85 -36.14 2.38 -12.88
C THR A 85 -34.87 2.95 -12.23
N LEU A 86 -33.75 2.23 -12.36
CA LEU A 86 -32.46 2.68 -11.85
C LEU A 86 -31.96 3.93 -12.60
N ARG A 87 -31.96 3.90 -13.93
CA ARG A 87 -31.41 4.97 -14.79
C ARG A 87 -32.12 6.30 -14.56
N TYR A 88 -33.44 6.29 -14.56
CA TYR A 88 -34.23 7.52 -14.39
C TYR A 88 -34.58 7.80 -12.93
N GLY A 89 -34.15 6.93 -12.00
CA GLY A 89 -34.40 7.08 -10.56
C GLY A 89 -35.87 7.02 -10.17
N LEU A 90 -36.66 6.28 -10.94
CA LEU A 90 -38.11 6.20 -10.76
C LEU A 90 -38.45 5.57 -9.41
N SER A 91 -39.48 6.11 -8.76
CA SER A 91 -40.02 5.48 -7.56
C SER A 91 -40.55 4.08 -7.89
N LYS A 92 -40.33 3.09 -7.01
CA LYS A 92 -40.92 1.75 -7.18
C LYS A 92 -42.44 1.73 -6.98
N ASP A 93 -42.98 2.73 -6.29
CA ASP A 93 -44.42 2.92 -6.14
C ASP A 93 -44.94 3.68 -7.36
N ILE A 94 -45.85 3.03 -8.09
CA ILE A 94 -46.39 3.55 -9.34
C ILE A 94 -47.17 4.85 -9.17
N LYS A 95 -47.90 5.03 -8.07
CA LYS A 95 -48.67 6.27 -7.81
C LYS A 95 -47.72 7.43 -7.55
N LYS A 96 -46.67 7.16 -6.77
CA LYS A 96 -45.63 8.13 -6.49
C LYS A 96 -44.84 8.49 -7.75
N ALA A 97 -44.40 7.51 -8.52
CA ALA A 97 -43.70 7.73 -9.79
C ALA A 97 -44.56 8.52 -10.78
N LEU A 98 -45.87 8.24 -10.84
CA LEU A 98 -46.80 8.99 -11.65
C LEU A 98 -46.89 10.45 -11.21
N SER A 99 -47.06 10.72 -9.90
CA SER A 99 -47.07 12.10 -9.39
C SER A 99 -45.77 12.85 -9.67
N GLU A 100 -44.62 12.18 -9.55
CA GLU A 100 -43.30 12.75 -9.86
C GLU A 100 -43.14 13.03 -11.36
N SER A 101 -43.79 12.25 -12.24
CA SER A 101 -43.66 12.39 -13.70
C SER A 101 -44.22 13.70 -14.28
N PHE A 102 -45.13 14.36 -13.55
CA PHE A 102 -45.71 15.64 -13.92
C PHE A 102 -44.93 16.85 -13.35
N GLU A 103 -43.91 16.64 -12.53
CA GLU A 103 -43.11 17.72 -11.97
C GLU A 103 -42.17 18.31 -13.05
N ALA A 104 -42.42 19.55 -13.45
CA ALA A 104 -41.71 20.18 -14.57
C ALA A 104 -40.19 20.29 -14.38
N ASN A 105 -39.71 20.43 -13.14
CA ASN A 105 -38.28 20.48 -12.81
C ASN A 105 -37.58 19.11 -12.93
N LEU A 106 -38.33 18.02 -13.06
CA LEU A 106 -37.81 16.66 -13.26
C LEU A 106 -37.95 16.17 -14.70
N ARG A 107 -38.37 17.04 -15.62
CA ARG A 107 -38.54 16.71 -17.04
C ARG A 107 -37.44 17.35 -17.86
N LEU A 108 -36.63 16.54 -18.54
CA LEU A 108 -35.47 16.99 -19.29
C LEU A 108 -35.36 16.25 -20.63
N ASN A 109 -34.69 16.87 -21.60
CA ASN A 109 -34.20 16.14 -22.76
C ASN A 109 -33.17 15.10 -22.32
N ASP A 110 -33.32 13.90 -22.87
CA ASP A 110 -32.46 12.78 -22.55
C ASP A 110 -31.12 12.85 -23.30
N GLU A 111 -30.10 12.19 -22.77
CA GLU A 111 -28.80 12.02 -23.43
C GLU A 111 -28.41 10.54 -23.35
N MET A 112 -28.11 9.96 -24.50
CA MET A 112 -27.90 8.52 -24.64
C MET A 112 -26.52 8.22 -25.18
N LEU A 113 -25.85 7.28 -24.52
CA LEU A 113 -24.64 6.66 -25.02
C LEU A 113 -25.01 5.63 -26.09
N PHE A 114 -24.31 5.70 -27.21
CA PHE A 114 -24.38 4.72 -28.29
C PHE A 114 -23.04 4.00 -28.43
N CYS A 115 -23.10 2.72 -28.72
CA CYS A 115 -21.96 1.88 -29.04
C CYS A 115 -22.21 1.19 -30.39
N ASN A 116 -21.50 1.60 -31.44
CA ASN A 116 -21.72 1.10 -32.80
C ASN A 116 -23.21 1.13 -33.21
N GLU A 117 -23.87 2.29 -33.04
CA GLU A 117 -25.31 2.53 -33.31
C GLU A 117 -26.31 1.85 -32.36
N GLU A 118 -25.84 0.98 -31.46
CA GLU A 118 -26.70 0.37 -30.44
C GLU A 118 -26.77 1.26 -29.19
N MET A 119 -27.98 1.52 -28.71
CA MET A 119 -28.21 2.33 -27.52
C MET A 119 -27.69 1.60 -26.27
N VAL A 120 -27.12 2.33 -25.32
CA VAL A 120 -26.55 1.79 -24.08
C VAL A 120 -27.33 2.32 -22.89
N PHE A 121 -27.99 1.44 -22.15
CA PHE A 121 -28.81 1.79 -20.99
C PHE A 121 -28.01 1.93 -19.70
N GLN A 122 -26.98 1.12 -19.51
CA GLN A 122 -26.16 1.14 -18.30
C GLN A 122 -24.69 1.28 -18.63
N LYS A 123 -24.15 0.37 -19.45
CA LYS A 123 -22.70 0.23 -19.57
C LYS A 123 -22.26 -0.52 -20.82
N VAL A 124 -21.04 -0.21 -21.23
CA VAL A 124 -20.26 -1.04 -22.16
C VAL A 124 -19.06 -1.60 -21.43
N SER A 125 -18.86 -2.92 -21.49
CA SER A 125 -17.73 -3.61 -20.87
C SER A 125 -16.89 -4.29 -21.93
N ILE A 126 -15.62 -3.90 -22.06
CA ILE A 126 -14.67 -4.49 -22.99
C ILE A 126 -13.67 -5.33 -22.19
N GLY A 127 -13.53 -6.62 -22.50
CA GLY A 127 -12.61 -7.50 -21.79
C GLY A 127 -12.99 -7.74 -20.32
N ASN A 128 -11.99 -7.98 -19.47
CA ASN A 128 -12.23 -8.24 -18.05
C ASN A 128 -12.29 -6.92 -17.28
N VAL A 129 -13.50 -6.40 -17.11
CA VAL A 129 -13.82 -5.22 -16.27
C VAL A 129 -13.86 -5.52 -14.77
N GLN A 130 -13.55 -6.77 -14.37
CA GLN A 130 -13.36 -7.20 -12.98
C GLN A 130 -14.59 -6.87 -12.09
N ASN A 131 -14.36 -6.42 -10.86
CA ASN A 131 -15.40 -6.07 -9.90
C ASN A 131 -15.97 -4.65 -10.08
N LEU A 132 -15.47 -3.85 -11.05
CA LEU A 132 -16.07 -2.54 -11.37
C LEU A 132 -17.47 -2.69 -11.98
N ASN A 133 -17.81 -3.89 -12.45
CA ASN A 133 -19.07 -4.16 -13.13
C ASN A 133 -20.29 -4.36 -12.19
N LYS A 134 -20.08 -4.46 -10.88
CA LYS A 134 -21.11 -4.89 -9.93
C LYS A 134 -21.56 -3.79 -8.98
N GLN A 135 -22.87 -3.72 -8.76
CA GLN A 135 -23.42 -3.06 -7.57
C GLN A 135 -22.96 -3.86 -6.33
N ILE A 136 -22.19 -3.21 -5.45
CA ILE A 136 -21.47 -3.87 -4.34
C ILE A 136 -22.40 -4.50 -3.27
N TYR A 137 -23.70 -4.22 -3.28
CA TYR A 137 -24.57 -4.47 -2.13
C TYR A 137 -25.03 -5.91 -1.89
N GLU A 138 -24.51 -6.94 -2.57
CA GLU A 138 -25.02 -8.32 -2.41
C GLU A 138 -23.98 -9.41 -2.10
N THR A 139 -22.69 -9.11 -1.89
CA THR A 139 -21.67 -10.19 -1.76
C THR A 139 -20.69 -10.05 -0.58
N SER A 140 -20.43 -11.17 0.09
CA SER A 140 -19.44 -11.30 1.18
C SER A 140 -18.00 -11.12 0.69
N PHE A 141 -17.09 -10.65 1.56
CA PHE A 141 -15.65 -10.50 1.31
C PHE A 141 -15.02 -11.75 0.69
N PHE A 142 -15.34 -12.93 1.24
CA PHE A 142 -14.78 -14.20 0.75
C PHE A 142 -15.23 -14.54 -0.66
N THR A 143 -16.46 -14.19 -1.03
CA THR A 143 -16.99 -14.37 -2.38
C THR A 143 -16.25 -13.45 -3.36
N ASN A 144 -16.03 -12.19 -2.98
CA ASN A 144 -15.26 -11.24 -3.78
C ASN A 144 -13.79 -11.67 -3.94
N LEU A 145 -13.19 -12.25 -2.89
CA LEU A 145 -11.84 -12.79 -2.93
C LEU A 145 -11.75 -14.04 -3.83
N LYS A 146 -12.77 -14.90 -3.82
CA LYS A 146 -12.84 -16.06 -4.73
C LYS A 146 -12.97 -15.63 -6.19
N ILE A 147 -13.83 -14.66 -6.47
CA ILE A 147 -14.01 -14.05 -7.80
C ILE A 147 -12.72 -13.36 -8.27
N PHE A 148 -11.97 -12.75 -7.35
CA PHE A 148 -10.65 -12.20 -7.65
C PHE A 148 -9.67 -13.24 -8.14
N PHE A 149 -9.49 -14.34 -7.40
CA PHE A 149 -8.51 -15.36 -7.78
C PHE A 149 -8.89 -16.04 -9.09
N SER A 150 -10.18 -16.22 -9.37
CA SER A 150 -10.63 -16.70 -10.68
C SER A 150 -10.41 -15.67 -11.80
N SER A 151 -10.64 -14.38 -11.53
CA SER A 151 -10.39 -13.28 -12.48
C SER A 151 -8.91 -13.10 -12.79
N LEU A 152 -8.04 -13.27 -11.78
CA LEU A 152 -6.58 -13.20 -11.93
C LEU A 152 -6.06 -14.31 -12.84
N LYS A 153 -6.60 -15.54 -12.72
CA LYS A 153 -6.23 -16.67 -13.58
C LYS A 153 -6.54 -16.39 -15.06
N ASN A 154 -7.56 -15.59 -15.35
CA ASN A 154 -8.02 -15.27 -16.69
C ASN A 154 -7.61 -13.86 -17.15
N LEU A 155 -6.70 -13.21 -16.43
CA LEU A 155 -6.28 -11.84 -16.73
C LEU A 155 -5.46 -11.83 -18.03
N LYS A 156 -5.99 -11.18 -19.06
CA LYS A 156 -5.34 -11.03 -20.37
C LYS A 156 -5.30 -9.56 -20.75
N TYR A 157 -4.13 -9.07 -21.14
CA TYR A 157 -3.98 -7.72 -21.64
C TYR A 157 -4.07 -7.72 -23.16
N LYS A 158 -4.75 -6.71 -23.70
CA LYS A 158 -4.73 -6.41 -25.13
C LYS A 158 -4.10 -5.03 -25.34
N ALA A 159 -3.27 -4.92 -26.36
CA ALA A 159 -2.85 -3.63 -26.88
C ALA A 159 -4.04 -2.96 -27.57
N ILE A 160 -4.29 -1.71 -27.21
CA ILE A 160 -5.41 -0.93 -27.72
C ILE A 160 -4.93 0.44 -28.19
N LYS A 161 -5.64 0.96 -29.18
CA LYS A 161 -5.51 2.33 -29.66
C LYS A 161 -6.78 3.08 -29.28
N LEU A 162 -6.60 4.22 -28.64
CA LEU A 162 -7.66 5.09 -28.18
C LEU A 162 -7.56 6.41 -28.93
N LYS A 163 -8.67 6.86 -29.50
CA LYS A 163 -8.72 8.17 -30.15
C LYS A 163 -10.00 8.87 -29.71
N THR A 164 -9.86 10.10 -29.25
CA THR A 164 -11.00 10.96 -28.96
C THR A 164 -11.17 12.03 -30.06
N LYS A 165 -12.19 12.88 -29.96
CA LYS A 165 -12.42 13.93 -30.96
C LYS A 165 -11.24 14.91 -31.09
N ASN A 166 -10.61 15.28 -29.97
CA ASN A 166 -9.57 16.33 -29.95
C ASN A 166 -8.16 15.79 -29.68
N SER A 167 -7.97 14.47 -29.53
CA SER A 167 -6.66 13.87 -29.25
C SER A 167 -6.07 13.13 -30.45
N GLU A 168 -4.73 13.07 -30.49
CA GLU A 168 -4.03 12.13 -31.36
C GLU A 168 -4.27 10.67 -30.91
N GLU A 169 -3.99 9.72 -31.80
CA GLU A 169 -4.17 8.30 -31.51
C GLU A 169 -3.18 7.83 -30.41
N MET A 170 -3.71 7.46 -29.26
CA MET A 170 -2.95 7.02 -28.09
C MET A 170 -2.86 5.49 -28.06
N GLN A 171 -1.65 4.96 -27.88
CA GLN A 171 -1.44 3.51 -27.71
C GLN A 171 -1.28 3.15 -26.23
N THR A 172 -2.04 2.16 -25.76
CA THR A 172 -1.95 1.65 -24.39
C THR A 172 -2.29 0.15 -24.34
N ILE A 173 -2.33 -0.41 -23.14
CA ILE A 173 -2.87 -1.75 -22.88
C ILE A 173 -4.03 -1.68 -21.90
N ALA A 174 -4.94 -2.64 -22.03
CA ALA A 174 -6.01 -2.83 -21.06
C ALA A 174 -6.24 -4.33 -20.82
N SER A 175 -6.48 -4.68 -19.56
CA SER A 175 -7.14 -5.94 -19.19
C SER A 175 -8.66 -5.83 -19.38
N GLY A 176 -9.22 -4.63 -19.19
CA GLY A 176 -10.61 -4.33 -19.49
C GLY A 176 -10.88 -2.83 -19.49
N ILE A 177 -12.01 -2.45 -20.07
CA ILE A 177 -12.47 -1.06 -20.15
C ILE A 177 -13.95 -1.04 -19.78
N LEU A 178 -14.31 -0.27 -18.77
CA LEU A 178 -15.69 0.00 -18.41
C LEU A 178 -16.06 1.40 -18.91
N ILE A 179 -17.09 1.50 -19.75
CA ILE A 179 -17.62 2.77 -20.24
C ILE A 179 -19.03 2.96 -19.71
N LEU A 180 -19.27 4.14 -19.16
CA LEU A 180 -20.53 4.59 -18.57
C LEU A 180 -20.88 5.95 -19.17
N GLU A 181 -22.18 6.21 -19.37
CA GLU A 181 -22.65 7.58 -19.59
C GLU A 181 -22.60 8.29 -18.24
N ASP A 182 -23.46 7.86 -17.31
CA ASP A 182 -23.39 8.30 -15.92
C ASP A 182 -22.88 7.21 -14.97
N TYR A 183 -21.84 7.53 -14.18
CA TYR A 183 -21.31 6.62 -13.16
C TYR A 183 -21.97 6.77 -11.79
N THR A 184 -22.91 7.71 -11.59
CA THR A 184 -23.58 7.93 -10.29
C THR A 184 -24.38 6.70 -9.82
N PHE A 185 -24.83 5.86 -10.76
CA PHE A 185 -25.50 4.57 -10.50
C PHE A 185 -24.57 3.54 -9.84
N PHE A 186 -23.25 3.70 -9.98
CA PHE A 186 -22.26 2.77 -9.44
C PHE A 186 -21.75 3.28 -8.09
N SER A 187 -22.16 2.60 -7.01
CA SER A 187 -21.79 2.97 -5.64
C SER A 187 -20.28 2.99 -5.38
N THR A 188 -19.51 2.23 -6.16
CA THR A 188 -18.04 2.17 -6.16
C THR A 188 -17.37 3.47 -6.61
N LEU A 189 -18.04 4.24 -7.47
CA LEU A 189 -17.49 5.38 -8.18
C LEU A 189 -18.09 6.73 -7.71
N LYS A 190 -18.72 6.74 -6.52
CA LYS A 190 -19.21 7.97 -5.90
C LYS A 190 -18.05 8.86 -5.43
N GLY A 191 -17.68 9.81 -6.28
CA GLY A 191 -16.83 10.94 -5.92
C GLY A 191 -17.62 12.02 -5.19
N ASN A 192 -16.94 12.79 -4.35
CA ASN A 192 -17.42 14.10 -3.92
C ASN A 192 -17.30 15.05 -5.13
N GLU A 193 -18.42 15.71 -5.47
CA GLU A 193 -18.51 17.05 -6.10
C GLU A 193 -18.56 17.22 -7.63
N THR A 194 -18.53 16.20 -8.49
CA THR A 194 -18.93 16.36 -9.91
C THR A 194 -19.79 15.18 -10.35
N SER A 195 -21.01 15.42 -10.80
CA SER A 195 -21.89 14.39 -11.38
C SER A 195 -21.69 14.34 -12.89
N SER A 196 -21.55 13.15 -13.47
CA SER A 196 -21.57 12.92 -14.93
C SER A 196 -22.96 13.03 -15.57
N PHE A 197 -24.00 13.26 -14.78
CA PHE A 197 -25.39 13.22 -15.20
C PHE A 197 -25.69 14.23 -16.32
N HIS A 198 -25.99 13.74 -17.54
CA HIS A 198 -26.36 14.55 -18.71
C HIS A 198 -25.40 15.73 -18.98
N ASP A 199 -24.10 15.46 -18.96
CA ASP A 199 -23.05 16.42 -19.34
C ASP A 199 -22.62 16.28 -20.82
N GLY A 200 -23.28 15.39 -21.57
CA GLY A 200 -23.01 15.07 -22.96
C GLY A 200 -21.72 14.29 -23.19
N LYS A 201 -21.18 13.60 -22.18
CA LYS A 201 -19.93 12.87 -22.24
C LYS A 201 -20.06 11.45 -21.71
N LEU A 202 -19.13 10.60 -22.16
CA LEU A 202 -18.91 9.27 -21.64
C LEU A 202 -17.69 9.26 -20.73
N ASN A 203 -17.74 8.33 -19.77
CA ASN A 203 -16.74 8.08 -18.76
C ASN A 203 -16.14 6.69 -18.99
N ALA A 204 -14.89 6.63 -19.46
CA ALA A 204 -14.19 5.38 -19.74
C ALA A 204 -13.08 5.11 -18.71
N PHE A 205 -13.23 4.02 -17.97
CA PHE A 205 -12.26 3.51 -16.99
C PHE A 205 -11.45 2.38 -17.62
N ILE A 206 -10.15 2.61 -17.82
CA ILE A 206 -9.23 1.68 -18.47
C ILE A 206 -8.42 0.97 -17.39
N ILE A 207 -8.57 -0.35 -17.28
CA ILE A 207 -7.97 -1.13 -16.21
C ILE A 207 -6.75 -1.87 -16.73
N ALA A 208 -5.57 -1.58 -16.17
CA ALA A 208 -4.35 -2.31 -16.49
C ALA A 208 -3.43 -2.40 -15.25
N PRO A 209 -3.62 -3.40 -14.37
CA PRO A 209 -2.78 -3.54 -13.18
C PRO A 209 -1.33 -3.82 -13.57
N TYR A 210 -0.37 -3.16 -12.91
CA TYR A 210 1.06 -3.42 -13.14
C TYR A 210 1.52 -4.77 -12.60
N SER A 211 0.85 -5.29 -11.57
CA SER A 211 1.26 -6.49 -10.85
C SER A 211 0.10 -7.10 -10.06
N ILE A 212 0.29 -8.34 -9.60
CA ILE A 212 -0.67 -9.03 -8.72
C ILE A 212 -0.86 -8.27 -7.40
N ALA A 213 0.23 -7.77 -6.79
CA ALA A 213 0.15 -6.97 -5.56
C ALA A 213 -0.59 -5.66 -5.78
N SER A 214 -0.35 -4.98 -6.92
CA SER A 214 -1.10 -3.78 -7.31
C SER A 214 -2.60 -4.06 -7.45
N TYR A 215 -2.94 -5.24 -7.97
CA TYR A 215 -4.33 -5.68 -8.13
C TYR A 215 -4.98 -6.09 -6.79
N LEU A 216 -4.23 -6.75 -5.90
CA LEU A 216 -4.68 -7.07 -4.55
C LEU A 216 -4.93 -5.81 -3.72
N TYR A 217 -4.00 -4.85 -3.77
CA TYR A 217 -4.16 -3.55 -3.13
C TYR A 217 -5.44 -2.85 -3.62
N TYR A 218 -5.70 -2.89 -4.93
CA TYR A 218 -6.93 -2.33 -5.50
C TYR A 218 -8.19 -2.94 -4.90
N LEU A 219 -8.25 -4.26 -4.75
CA LEU A 219 -9.41 -4.91 -4.14
C LEU A 219 -9.58 -4.61 -2.66
N VAL A 220 -8.48 -4.64 -1.91
CA VAL A 220 -8.51 -4.27 -0.50
C VAL A 220 -8.97 -2.81 -0.37
N ALA A 221 -8.53 -1.94 -1.28
CA ALA A 221 -8.96 -0.55 -1.29
C ALA A 221 -10.46 -0.40 -1.61
N ILE A 222 -10.99 -1.11 -2.60
CA ILE A 222 -12.44 -1.11 -2.89
C ILE A 222 -13.22 -1.59 -1.67
N PHE A 223 -12.76 -2.67 -1.04
CA PHE A 223 -13.46 -3.30 0.08
C PHE A 223 -13.39 -2.50 1.38
N LEU A 224 -12.27 -1.84 1.68
CA LEU A 224 -12.13 -1.07 2.92
C LEU A 224 -12.65 0.35 2.77
N TYR A 225 -12.29 1.02 1.68
CA TYR A 225 -12.58 2.44 1.52
C TYR A 225 -13.91 2.72 0.82
N HIS A 226 -14.55 1.71 0.22
CA HIS A 226 -15.89 1.71 -0.41
C HIS A 226 -16.18 2.81 -1.46
N LYS A 227 -15.28 3.78 -1.65
CA LYS A 227 -15.49 4.98 -2.49
C LYS A 227 -14.15 5.45 -3.05
N PHE A 228 -14.08 5.62 -4.37
CA PHE A 228 -12.98 6.33 -5.04
C PHE A 228 -13.48 7.66 -5.56
N SER A 229 -12.70 8.73 -5.34
CA SER A 229 -12.86 9.97 -6.11
C SER A 229 -12.11 9.80 -7.44
N ILE A 230 -12.66 10.36 -8.52
CA ILE A 230 -12.03 10.39 -9.85
C ILE A 230 -10.63 11.02 -9.79
N GLY A 231 -10.41 12.01 -8.90
CA GLY A 231 -9.10 12.63 -8.67
C GLY A 231 -8.11 11.76 -7.89
N LYS A 232 -8.55 10.66 -7.29
CA LYS A 232 -7.74 9.72 -6.50
C LYS A 232 -7.98 8.27 -6.94
N LEU A 233 -8.06 8.05 -8.25
CA LEU A 233 -8.11 6.70 -8.78
C LEU A 233 -6.81 5.93 -8.44
N PRO A 234 -6.90 4.63 -8.17
CA PRO A 234 -5.74 3.77 -7.98
C PRO A 234 -4.77 3.87 -9.16
N GLN A 235 -3.46 3.76 -8.89
CA GLN A 235 -2.37 3.85 -9.89
C GLN A 235 -2.34 2.72 -10.95
N ASN A 236 -3.47 2.06 -11.22
CA ASN A 236 -3.65 1.00 -12.22
C ASN A 236 -4.85 1.25 -13.15
N ILE A 237 -5.56 2.36 -12.94
CA ILE A 237 -6.76 2.73 -13.69
C ILE A 237 -6.46 4.05 -14.39
N GLY A 238 -6.58 4.02 -15.72
CA GLY A 238 -6.65 5.22 -16.54
C GLY A 238 -8.10 5.66 -16.67
N PHE A 239 -8.32 6.95 -16.91
CA PHE A 239 -9.65 7.53 -17.02
C PHE A 239 -9.71 8.52 -18.18
N ILE A 240 -10.81 8.46 -18.94
CA ILE A 240 -11.12 9.36 -20.04
C ILE A 240 -12.55 9.87 -19.89
N VAL A 241 -12.73 11.19 -19.94
CA VAL A 241 -14.03 11.87 -20.08
C VAL A 241 -14.05 12.55 -21.43
N THR A 242 -14.95 12.13 -22.33
CA THR A 242 -15.00 12.68 -23.70
C THR A 242 -16.39 12.53 -24.30
N LYS A 243 -16.68 13.19 -25.42
CA LYS A 243 -17.96 13.04 -26.14
C LYS A 243 -17.95 11.85 -27.11
N LEU A 244 -16.78 11.54 -27.66
CA LEU A 244 -16.56 10.53 -28.68
C LEU A 244 -15.27 9.77 -28.37
N LEU A 245 -15.36 8.44 -28.32
CA LEU A 245 -14.21 7.57 -28.11
C LEU A 245 -14.20 6.43 -29.13
N HIS A 246 -13.11 6.36 -29.89
CA HIS A 246 -12.78 5.22 -30.74
C HIS A 246 -11.83 4.29 -30.00
N VAL A 247 -12.19 3.01 -29.93
CA VAL A 247 -11.36 1.95 -29.36
C VAL A 247 -11.06 0.94 -30.45
N LYS A 248 -9.78 0.82 -30.81
CA LYS A 248 -9.27 -0.12 -31.81
C LYS A 248 -8.30 -1.11 -31.19
N SER A 249 -8.28 -2.33 -31.72
CA SER A 249 -7.29 -3.36 -31.37
C SER A 249 -6.83 -4.09 -32.64
N SER A 250 -5.72 -4.82 -32.54
CA SER A 250 -5.20 -5.66 -33.62
C SER A 250 -6.09 -6.87 -33.94
N GLY A 251 -7.06 -7.20 -33.08
CA GLY A 251 -8.04 -8.27 -33.30
C GLY A 251 -9.41 -7.92 -32.70
N ALA A 252 -10.41 -8.77 -32.96
CA ALA A 252 -11.77 -8.53 -32.48
C ALA A 252 -11.84 -8.37 -30.95
N PHE A 253 -12.61 -7.38 -30.52
CA PHE A 253 -13.05 -7.23 -29.14
C PHE A 253 -14.24 -8.14 -28.89
N HIS A 254 -14.16 -8.92 -27.82
CA HIS A 254 -15.37 -9.39 -27.16
C HIS A 254 -15.72 -8.35 -26.11
N PHE A 255 -16.89 -7.77 -26.23
CA PHE A 255 -17.41 -6.77 -25.32
C PHE A 255 -18.88 -7.06 -25.04
N SER A 256 -19.48 -6.37 -24.09
CA SER A 256 -20.90 -6.46 -23.83
C SER A 256 -21.52 -5.08 -23.72
N ILE A 257 -22.72 -4.93 -24.27
CA ILE A 257 -23.59 -3.78 -24.06
C ILE A 257 -24.69 -4.26 -23.13
N ASP A 258 -24.79 -3.67 -21.93
CA ASP A 258 -25.82 -4.05 -20.95
C ASP A 258 -25.89 -5.58 -20.68
N GLU A 259 -24.71 -6.22 -20.55
CA GLU A 259 -24.51 -7.68 -20.39
C GLU A 259 -24.80 -8.54 -21.63
N VAL A 260 -25.27 -7.96 -22.74
CA VAL A 260 -25.44 -8.67 -24.01
C VAL A 260 -24.09 -8.76 -24.74
N PRO A 261 -23.57 -9.97 -25.04
CA PRO A 261 -22.25 -10.14 -25.65
C PRO A 261 -22.25 -9.73 -27.12
N MET A 262 -21.24 -8.96 -27.51
CA MET A 262 -21.02 -8.39 -28.84
C MET A 262 -19.58 -8.64 -29.30
N SER A 263 -19.35 -8.50 -30.61
CA SER A 263 -18.01 -8.62 -31.19
C SER A 263 -17.79 -7.63 -32.33
N ALA A 264 -16.71 -6.85 -32.25
CA ALA A 264 -16.34 -5.87 -33.28
C ALA A 264 -14.82 -5.63 -33.28
N GLN A 265 -14.26 -5.23 -34.42
CA GLN A 265 -12.84 -4.83 -34.51
C GLN A 265 -12.60 -3.38 -34.05
N GLU A 266 -13.58 -2.52 -34.31
CA GLU A 266 -13.62 -1.13 -33.87
C GLU A 266 -14.89 -0.90 -33.06
N ILE A 267 -14.73 -0.22 -31.92
CA ILE A 267 -15.84 0.20 -31.06
C ILE A 267 -15.85 1.72 -31.06
N VAL A 268 -16.95 2.30 -31.54
CA VAL A 268 -17.20 3.73 -31.58
C VAL A 268 -18.27 4.05 -30.55
N LEU A 269 -17.92 4.92 -29.60
CA LEU A 269 -18.78 5.32 -28.49
C LEU A 269 -19.05 6.81 -28.58
N GLU A 270 -20.32 7.20 -28.56
CA GLU A 270 -20.75 8.60 -28.67
C GLU A 270 -21.96 8.86 -27.77
N VAL A 271 -21.98 10.00 -27.07
CA VAL A 271 -23.17 10.48 -26.37
C VAL A 271 -23.93 11.45 -27.26
N LYS A 272 -25.20 11.15 -27.51
CA LYS A 272 -26.10 11.95 -28.36
C LYS A 272 -27.23 12.53 -27.52
N LYS A 273 -27.64 13.75 -27.84
CA LYS A 273 -28.83 14.38 -27.28
C LYS A 273 -30.08 13.85 -27.97
N CYS A 274 -31.12 13.58 -27.20
CA CYS A 274 -32.41 13.14 -27.69
C CYS A 274 -33.40 14.31 -27.76
N SER A 275 -34.24 14.33 -28.80
CA SER A 275 -35.26 15.36 -28.99
C SER A 275 -36.47 15.18 -28.07
N TYR A 276 -36.72 13.96 -27.58
CA TYR A 276 -37.81 13.67 -26.66
C TYR A 276 -37.51 14.18 -25.24
N THR A 277 -38.57 14.49 -24.50
CA THR A 277 -38.51 14.87 -23.08
C THR A 277 -38.96 13.72 -22.21
N ILE A 278 -38.24 13.46 -21.11
CA ILE A 278 -38.51 12.32 -20.22
C ILE A 278 -38.51 12.74 -18.75
N ASN A 279 -39.26 12.04 -17.91
CA ASN A 279 -39.32 12.26 -16.47
C ASN A 279 -38.23 11.49 -15.70
N TYR A 280 -37.60 12.19 -14.77
CA TYR A 280 -36.72 11.63 -13.75
C TYR A 280 -37.48 11.55 -12.43
N GLY A 281 -37.10 10.61 -11.56
CA GLY A 281 -37.63 10.55 -10.21
C GLY A 281 -36.95 11.54 -9.27
N LYS A 282 -37.58 11.80 -8.12
CA LYS A 282 -37.09 12.77 -7.13
C LYS A 282 -35.69 12.50 -6.60
N SER A 283 -35.18 11.27 -6.70
CA SER A 283 -33.81 10.94 -6.31
C SER A 283 -32.76 11.73 -7.10
N PHE A 284 -33.09 12.17 -8.32
CA PHE A 284 -32.22 12.97 -9.18
C PHE A 284 -32.41 14.48 -9.01
N GLN A 285 -33.42 14.93 -8.27
CA GLN A 285 -33.75 16.35 -8.13
C GLN A 285 -32.54 17.20 -7.75
N LYS A 286 -31.80 16.78 -6.71
CA LYS A 286 -30.61 17.51 -6.25
C LYS A 286 -29.52 17.56 -7.31
N ILE A 287 -29.30 16.48 -8.07
CA ILE A 287 -28.29 16.40 -9.14
C ILE A 287 -28.69 17.29 -10.33
N ILE A 288 -29.98 17.32 -10.66
CA ILE A 288 -30.55 18.17 -11.71
C ILE A 288 -30.44 19.66 -11.32
N GLU A 289 -30.73 20.00 -10.07
CA GLU A 289 -30.64 21.37 -9.54
C GLU A 289 -29.17 21.84 -9.41
N GLU A 290 -28.26 20.93 -9.04
CA GLU A 290 -26.82 21.18 -8.94
C GLU A 290 -26.12 21.26 -10.30
N LYS A 291 -26.86 21.17 -11.43
CA LYS A 291 -26.37 21.33 -12.82
C LYS A 291 -25.91 22.79 -13.07
N THR A 292 -24.90 23.21 -12.32
CA THR A 292 -24.22 24.48 -12.37
C THR A 292 -23.09 24.37 -13.40
N THR A 293 -23.36 24.85 -14.61
CA THR A 293 -22.43 25.65 -15.45
C THR A 293 -20.92 25.40 -15.30
N LYS A 294 -20.49 24.14 -15.37
CA LYS A 294 -19.11 23.78 -15.69
C LYS A 294 -19.12 22.77 -16.82
N ASN A 295 -18.97 23.28 -18.05
CA ASN A 295 -18.41 22.47 -19.12
C ASN A 295 -16.96 22.17 -18.71
N GLU A 296 -16.73 21.11 -17.94
CA GLU A 296 -15.37 20.60 -17.78
C GLU A 296 -14.86 20.20 -19.16
N ASP A 297 -13.62 20.55 -19.47
CA ASP A 297 -13.00 20.13 -20.72
C ASP A 297 -12.83 18.61 -20.76
N GLU A 298 -12.54 18.10 -21.95
CA GLU A 298 -12.10 16.72 -22.12
C GLU A 298 -10.92 16.41 -21.19
N SER A 299 -11.03 15.33 -20.42
CA SER A 299 -10.03 14.93 -19.43
C SER A 299 -9.49 13.55 -19.77
N ILE A 300 -8.17 13.46 -19.97
CA ILE A 300 -7.47 12.22 -20.30
C ILE A 300 -6.36 12.01 -19.29
N ASN A 301 -6.49 11.00 -18.44
CA ASN A 301 -5.45 10.57 -17.51
C ASN A 301 -5.08 9.11 -17.74
N LEU A 302 -4.01 8.90 -18.50
CA LEU A 302 -3.44 7.58 -18.79
C LEU A 302 -2.03 7.41 -18.17
N LYS A 303 -1.62 8.32 -17.27
CA LYS A 303 -0.27 8.30 -16.68
C LYS A 303 -0.04 7.05 -15.81
N SER A 304 -1.11 6.56 -15.19
CA SER A 304 -1.17 5.36 -14.35
C SER A 304 -1.21 4.05 -15.14
N LEU A 305 -1.16 4.06 -16.48
CA LEU A 305 -1.17 2.84 -17.28
C LEU A 305 0.25 2.39 -17.63
N PRO A 306 0.51 1.06 -17.74
CA PRO A 306 1.82 0.54 -18.08
C PRO A 306 2.32 1.02 -19.46
N LYS A 307 3.59 1.44 -19.52
CA LYS A 307 4.29 1.92 -20.72
C LYS A 307 5.61 1.17 -20.92
N GLY A 308 6.19 1.29 -22.12
CA GLY A 308 7.51 0.73 -22.45
C GLY A 308 7.57 -0.80 -22.32
N GLU A 309 8.69 -1.34 -21.82
CA GLU A 309 8.92 -2.79 -21.69
C GLU A 309 7.83 -3.50 -20.84
N MET A 310 7.30 -2.83 -19.82
CA MET A 310 6.23 -3.39 -18.98
C MET A 310 4.96 -3.65 -19.78
N ARG A 311 4.67 -2.83 -20.80
CA ARG A 311 3.55 -3.04 -21.71
C ARG A 311 3.72 -4.36 -22.46
N ASP A 312 4.89 -4.56 -23.05
CA ASP A 312 5.18 -5.72 -23.90
C ASP A 312 5.24 -7.01 -23.05
N LEU A 313 5.75 -6.92 -21.82
CA LEU A 313 5.79 -8.01 -20.85
C LEU A 313 4.39 -8.45 -20.39
N LEU A 314 3.46 -7.50 -20.19
CA LEU A 314 2.08 -7.79 -19.82
C LEU A 314 1.27 -8.36 -21.00
N VAL A 315 1.50 -7.88 -22.22
CA VAL A 315 0.93 -8.47 -23.45
C VAL A 315 1.40 -9.91 -23.64
N ALA A 316 2.65 -10.22 -23.30
CA ALA A 316 3.18 -11.59 -23.30
C ALA A 316 2.61 -12.49 -22.18
N GLY A 317 1.71 -11.98 -21.34
CA GLY A 317 1.02 -12.73 -20.29
C GLY A 317 1.81 -12.94 -18.99
N LYS A 318 2.96 -12.30 -18.82
CA LYS A 318 3.80 -12.45 -17.63
C LYS A 318 3.46 -11.37 -16.61
N VAL A 319 2.39 -11.52 -15.82
CA VAL A 319 2.08 -10.52 -14.77
C VAL A 319 3.05 -10.68 -13.60
N PRO A 320 3.86 -9.67 -13.25
CA PRO A 320 4.77 -9.79 -12.11
C PRO A 320 3.99 -9.75 -10.80
N LEU A 321 4.58 -10.34 -9.74
CA LEU A 321 3.99 -10.27 -8.40
C LEU A 321 3.99 -8.83 -7.85
N PHE A 322 5.02 -8.04 -8.14
CA PHE A 322 5.18 -6.66 -7.66
C PHE A 322 5.48 -5.70 -8.82
N LYS A 323 5.07 -4.43 -8.69
CA LYS A 323 5.41 -3.37 -9.65
C LYS A 323 6.93 -3.22 -9.69
N LYS A 324 7.51 -3.41 -10.88
CA LYS A 324 8.92 -3.11 -11.13
C LYS A 324 9.09 -1.62 -11.41
N ALA A 325 10.24 -1.07 -11.01
CA ALA A 325 10.61 0.31 -11.31
C ALA A 325 10.59 0.56 -12.82
N SER A 326 10.00 1.68 -13.24
CA SER A 326 10.09 2.17 -14.62
C SER A 326 11.45 2.81 -14.89
N ASP A 327 11.79 3.05 -16.15
CA ASP A 327 13.05 3.71 -16.51
C ASP A 327 13.17 5.13 -15.92
N GLU A 328 12.04 5.82 -15.78
CA GLU A 328 11.95 7.14 -15.15
C GLU A 328 12.20 7.05 -13.65
N ASP A 329 11.53 6.12 -12.94
CA ASP A 329 11.75 5.86 -11.51
C ASP A 329 13.22 5.53 -11.22
N ILE A 330 13.84 4.72 -12.09
CA ILE A 330 15.24 4.33 -11.99
C ILE A 330 16.14 5.55 -12.15
N LYS A 331 15.86 6.42 -13.14
CA LYS A 331 16.69 7.60 -13.42
C LYS A 331 16.66 8.58 -12.24
N ASP A 332 15.48 8.91 -11.74
CA ASP A 332 15.32 9.90 -10.67
C ASP A 332 15.94 9.41 -9.35
N THR A 333 15.67 8.14 -9.01
CA THR A 333 16.26 7.50 -7.82
C THR A 333 17.80 7.47 -7.91
N LEU A 334 18.38 7.21 -9.08
CA LEU A 334 19.83 7.18 -9.26
C LEU A 334 20.49 8.55 -9.14
N ILE A 335 19.80 9.62 -9.52
CA ILE A 335 20.31 10.99 -9.35
C ILE A 335 20.47 11.27 -7.85
N GLY A 336 19.41 11.07 -7.06
CA GLY A 336 19.46 11.27 -5.61
C GLY A 336 20.49 10.38 -4.92
N ILE A 337 20.60 9.10 -5.32
CA ILE A 337 21.60 8.18 -4.77
C ILE A 337 23.04 8.62 -5.05
N ARG A 338 23.31 9.17 -6.24
CA ARG A 338 24.66 9.65 -6.57
C ARG A 338 25.05 10.89 -5.77
N GLU A 339 24.09 11.73 -5.43
CA GLU A 339 24.32 12.89 -4.58
C GLU A 339 24.55 12.46 -3.13
N ASN A 340 23.71 11.57 -2.61
CA ASN A 340 23.81 10.98 -1.27
C ASN A 340 25.11 10.18 -1.06
N ALA A 341 25.72 9.66 -2.12
CA ALA A 341 26.99 8.95 -2.06
C ALA A 341 28.19 9.87 -1.80
N LYS A 342 28.09 11.17 -2.12
CA LYS A 342 29.22 12.11 -2.04
C LYS A 342 29.32 12.72 -0.65
N ILE A 343 30.55 12.84 -0.16
CA ILE A 343 30.85 13.61 1.03
C ILE A 343 30.51 15.08 0.78
N ASN A 344 29.85 15.71 1.76
CA ASN A 344 29.58 17.13 1.75
C ASN A 344 29.78 17.72 3.16
N PRO A 345 29.94 19.05 3.29
CA PRO A 345 30.19 19.68 4.59
C PRO A 345 29.06 19.46 5.60
N ILE A 346 27.80 19.44 5.13
CA ILE A 346 26.62 19.21 5.98
C ILE A 346 26.69 17.83 6.64
N PHE A 347 27.06 16.81 5.89
CA PHE A 347 27.24 15.44 6.37
C PHE A 347 28.25 15.39 7.52
N ILE A 348 29.41 16.03 7.35
CA ILE A 348 30.45 16.05 8.37
C ILE A 348 29.98 16.80 9.61
N THR A 349 29.40 17.99 9.46
CA THR A 349 28.87 18.76 10.60
C THR A 349 27.83 17.97 11.39
N LEU A 350 26.87 17.34 10.70
CA LEU A 350 25.85 16.52 11.36
C LEU A 350 26.45 15.28 12.03
N MET A 351 27.45 14.63 11.42
CA MET A 351 28.16 13.51 12.04
C MET A 351 28.90 13.93 13.31
N VAL A 352 29.59 15.08 13.31
CA VAL A 352 30.27 15.60 14.50
C VAL A 352 29.26 15.89 15.61
N LEU A 353 28.23 16.67 15.32
CA LEU A 353 27.20 17.01 16.31
C LEU A 353 26.47 15.77 16.85
N SER A 354 26.16 14.81 15.97
CA SER A 354 25.53 13.55 16.36
C SER A 354 26.44 12.73 17.27
N SER A 355 27.74 12.64 16.96
CA SER A 355 28.69 11.89 17.79
C SER A 355 28.89 12.51 19.18
N LEU A 356 28.99 13.83 19.27
CA LEU A 356 29.11 14.54 20.54
C LEU A 356 27.82 14.39 21.37
N LEU A 357 26.66 14.60 20.77
CA LEU A 357 25.36 14.46 21.43
C LEU A 357 25.12 13.01 21.91
N ALA A 358 25.46 12.02 21.08
CA ALA A 358 25.36 10.61 21.45
C ALA A 358 26.28 10.29 22.63
N THR A 359 27.54 10.73 22.59
CA THR A 359 28.52 10.49 23.66
C THR A 359 28.04 11.09 24.99
N VAL A 360 27.59 12.35 24.98
CA VAL A 360 27.01 12.99 26.18
C VAL A 360 25.75 12.25 26.65
N GLY A 361 24.87 11.86 25.73
CA GLY A 361 23.66 11.10 26.04
C GLY A 361 23.95 9.73 26.66
N ILE A 362 25.01 9.06 26.20
CA ILE A 362 25.48 7.78 26.74
C ILE A 362 26.02 7.95 28.17
N TYR A 363 26.80 9.00 28.44
CA TYR A 363 27.26 9.33 29.79
C TYR A 363 26.13 9.72 30.74
N GLN A 364 25.11 10.41 30.23
CA GLN A 364 23.91 10.75 30.99
C GLN A 364 22.95 9.56 31.18
N ASP A 365 23.26 8.41 30.58
CA ASP A 365 22.37 7.24 30.50
C ASP A 365 20.96 7.58 29.98
N SER A 366 20.86 8.55 29.06
CA SER A 366 19.61 9.14 28.57
C SER A 366 19.22 8.58 27.19
N ILE A 367 18.21 7.69 27.17
CA ILE A 367 17.65 7.14 25.92
C ILE A 367 17.19 8.25 24.96
N PRO A 368 16.42 9.29 25.38
CA PRO A 368 15.98 10.34 24.47
C PRO A 368 17.12 11.09 23.81
N SER A 369 18.20 11.39 24.53
CA SER A 369 19.38 12.09 23.98
C SER A 369 20.09 11.22 22.93
N VAL A 370 20.22 9.92 23.21
CA VAL A 370 20.81 8.95 22.29
C VAL A 370 19.96 8.80 21.03
N VAL A 371 18.64 8.73 21.15
CA VAL A 371 17.71 8.68 20.00
C VAL A 371 17.77 9.99 19.20
N GLY A 372 17.81 11.15 19.86
CA GLY A 372 17.97 12.45 19.18
C GLY A 372 19.25 12.52 18.35
N ALA A 373 20.36 11.97 18.88
CA ALA A 373 21.60 11.86 18.13
C ALA A 373 21.48 10.95 16.90
N MET A 374 20.75 9.82 17.00
CA MET A 374 20.51 8.92 15.86
C MET A 374 19.72 9.62 14.74
N ILE A 375 18.73 10.46 15.07
CA ILE A 375 17.93 11.21 14.09
C ILE A 375 18.79 12.22 13.34
N LEU A 376 19.75 12.85 14.04
CA LEU A 376 20.66 13.83 13.43
C LEU A 376 21.64 13.19 12.45
N ALA A 377 21.96 11.90 12.63
CA ALA A 377 23.02 11.21 11.92
C ALA A 377 22.69 10.94 10.43
N PRO A 378 23.48 11.44 9.48
CA PRO A 378 23.22 11.26 8.05
C PRO A 378 23.73 9.92 7.48
N LEU A 379 24.07 8.92 8.30
CA LEU A 379 24.71 7.67 7.83
C LEU A 379 23.82 6.84 6.90
N MET A 380 22.49 6.94 7.00
CA MET A 380 21.60 6.12 6.17
C MET A 380 21.78 6.39 4.67
N ALA A 381 21.94 7.66 4.29
CA ALA A 381 22.06 8.08 2.89
C ALA A 381 23.23 7.39 2.14
N PRO A 382 24.47 7.40 2.64
CA PRO A 382 25.56 6.67 1.99
C PRO A 382 25.45 5.14 2.12
N ILE A 383 24.78 4.59 3.14
CA ILE A 383 24.51 3.13 3.23
C ILE A 383 23.58 2.67 2.11
N ILE A 384 22.47 3.37 1.90
CA ILE A 384 21.53 3.05 0.83
C ILE A 384 22.18 3.25 -0.55
N SER A 385 23.03 4.28 -0.66
CA SER A 385 23.80 4.51 -1.89
C SER A 385 24.80 3.38 -2.17
N LEU A 386 25.48 2.89 -1.13
CA LEU A 386 26.35 1.71 -1.22
C LEU A 386 25.56 0.47 -1.67
N ALA A 387 24.37 0.25 -1.10
CA ALA A 387 23.51 -0.88 -1.43
C ALA A 387 23.00 -0.84 -2.88
N MET A 388 22.64 0.33 -3.40
CA MET A 388 22.28 0.51 -4.81
C MET A 388 23.49 0.35 -5.73
N GLY A 389 24.64 0.92 -5.35
CA GLY A 389 25.90 0.73 -6.07
C GLY A 389 26.25 -0.75 -6.18
N ALA A 390 26.08 -1.52 -5.11
CA ALA A 390 26.23 -2.96 -5.07
C ALA A 390 25.21 -3.68 -5.97
N ALA A 391 23.92 -3.31 -5.89
CA ALA A 391 22.87 -3.89 -6.72
C ALA A 391 23.17 -3.73 -8.23
N ARG A 392 23.63 -2.55 -8.64
CA ARG A 392 23.93 -2.25 -10.06
C ARG A 392 25.37 -2.54 -10.46
N SER A 393 26.23 -2.96 -9.52
CA SER A 393 27.67 -3.12 -9.71
C SER A 393 28.36 -1.83 -10.23
N ASP A 394 27.89 -0.66 -9.81
CA ASP A 394 28.46 0.66 -10.15
C ASP A 394 29.62 1.00 -9.20
N ARG A 395 30.84 0.76 -9.66
CA ARG A 395 32.07 1.01 -8.88
C ARG A 395 32.23 2.46 -8.44
N LYS A 396 31.71 3.44 -9.19
CA LYS A 396 31.84 4.86 -8.84
C LYS A 396 30.99 5.18 -7.61
N ILE A 397 29.75 4.70 -7.58
CA ILE A 397 28.85 4.86 -6.43
C ILE A 397 29.41 4.11 -5.23
N ILE A 398 29.82 2.85 -5.40
CA ILE A 398 30.41 2.05 -4.31
C ILE A 398 31.60 2.76 -3.67
N LYS A 399 32.55 3.24 -4.48
CA LYS A 399 33.74 3.94 -3.97
C LYS A 399 33.37 5.24 -3.26
N ALA A 400 32.49 6.06 -3.84
CA ALA A 400 32.05 7.30 -3.22
C ALA A 400 31.37 7.05 -1.87
N SER A 401 30.42 6.10 -1.82
CA SER A 401 29.72 5.74 -0.59
C SER A 401 30.65 5.16 0.47
N MET A 402 31.61 4.31 0.10
CA MET A 402 32.61 3.79 1.04
C MET A 402 33.50 4.90 1.63
N ILE A 403 33.92 5.87 0.82
CA ILE A 403 34.69 7.02 1.31
C ILE A 403 33.84 7.82 2.30
N THR A 404 32.60 8.16 1.93
CA THR A 404 31.69 8.92 2.81
C THR A 404 31.39 8.19 4.11
N LEU A 405 31.10 6.89 4.06
CA LEU A 405 30.91 6.05 5.26
C LEU A 405 32.17 6.01 6.13
N GLY A 406 33.33 5.76 5.51
CA GLY A 406 34.61 5.74 6.21
C GLY A 406 34.89 7.06 6.91
N THR A 407 34.64 8.19 6.26
CA THR A 407 34.78 9.50 6.89
C THR A 407 33.82 9.70 8.06
N GLY A 408 32.56 9.27 7.93
CA GLY A 408 31.59 9.37 9.03
C GLY A 408 31.99 8.50 10.23
N VAL A 409 32.44 7.27 9.99
CA VAL A 409 32.93 6.35 11.02
C VAL A 409 34.15 6.95 11.74
N LEU A 410 35.13 7.43 10.98
CA LEU A 410 36.34 8.04 11.54
C LEU A 410 36.00 9.31 12.33
N SER A 411 35.10 10.16 11.85
CA SER A 411 34.64 11.34 12.58
C SER A 411 33.97 10.94 13.89
N ALA A 412 33.03 9.99 13.88
CA ALA A 412 32.35 9.55 15.10
C ALA A 412 33.32 8.99 16.14
N LEU A 413 34.22 8.08 15.73
CA LEU A 413 35.24 7.51 16.62
C LEU A 413 36.17 8.59 17.18
N PHE A 414 36.66 9.49 16.32
CA PHE A 414 37.56 10.56 16.72
C PHE A 414 36.92 11.51 17.74
N PHE A 415 35.75 12.08 17.44
CA PHE A 415 35.13 13.09 18.31
C PHE A 415 34.59 12.50 19.63
N SER A 416 34.04 11.29 19.61
CA SER A 416 33.64 10.58 20.84
C SER A 416 34.85 10.23 21.71
N SER A 417 35.93 9.71 21.13
CA SER A 417 37.16 9.40 21.86
C SER A 417 37.83 10.63 22.45
N VAL A 418 37.93 11.72 21.68
CA VAL A 418 38.46 13.00 22.16
C VAL A 418 37.61 13.54 23.31
N LEU A 419 36.27 13.50 23.19
CA LEU A 419 35.39 13.97 24.25
C LEU A 419 35.53 13.12 25.52
N THR A 420 35.58 11.79 25.40
CA THR A 420 35.83 10.88 26.52
C THR A 420 37.19 11.12 27.17
N PHE A 421 38.23 11.38 26.39
CA PHE A 421 39.55 11.68 26.93
C PHE A 421 39.54 12.93 27.84
N PHE A 422 38.71 13.94 27.51
CA PHE A 422 38.52 15.13 28.34
C PHE A 422 37.47 14.95 29.46
N MET A 423 36.68 13.87 29.43
CA MET A 423 35.67 13.53 30.44
C MET A 423 36.05 12.22 31.14
N PRO A 424 36.96 12.24 32.15
CA PRO A 424 37.47 11.05 32.83
C PRO A 424 36.43 10.47 33.80
N LEU A 425 35.32 9.96 33.24
CA LEU A 425 34.27 9.24 33.94
C LEU A 425 34.31 7.79 33.47
N ASP A 426 34.88 6.90 34.28
CA ASP A 426 34.98 5.47 33.95
C ASP A 426 33.78 4.70 34.52
N ILE A 427 32.58 5.13 34.13
CA ILE A 427 31.31 4.55 34.58
C ILE A 427 30.65 3.85 33.40
N VAL A 428 30.50 2.53 33.49
CA VAL A 428 29.74 1.74 32.52
C VAL A 428 28.24 1.98 32.74
N THR A 429 27.65 2.81 31.88
CA THR A 429 26.20 3.10 31.90
C THR A 429 25.39 1.97 31.25
N SER A 430 24.07 1.96 31.44
CA SER A 430 23.19 0.97 30.79
C SER A 430 23.20 1.12 29.26
N GLN A 431 23.42 2.34 28.76
CA GLN A 431 23.62 2.59 27.33
C GLN A 431 24.93 2.00 26.78
N ILE A 432 25.98 1.88 27.60
CA ILE A 432 27.24 1.23 27.21
C ILE A 432 27.08 -0.30 27.26
N SER A 433 26.62 -0.85 28.38
CA SER A 433 26.53 -2.29 28.59
C SER A 433 25.62 -3.00 27.59
N SER A 434 24.52 -2.36 27.19
CA SER A 434 23.59 -2.87 26.17
C SER A 434 24.18 -2.96 24.75
N ARG A 435 25.35 -2.35 24.50
CA ARG A 435 25.97 -2.26 23.16
C ARG A 435 27.29 -3.01 23.04
N ILE A 436 27.76 -3.65 24.10
CA ILE A 436 29.01 -4.45 24.10
C ILE A 436 28.72 -5.93 23.78
N ASN A 437 27.49 -6.38 24.02
CA ASN A 437 27.06 -7.76 23.83
C ASN A 437 26.08 -7.89 22.66
N PRO A 438 26.56 -7.82 21.40
CA PRO A 438 25.69 -7.87 20.23
C PRO A 438 24.97 -9.22 20.09
N ASN A 439 23.71 -9.16 19.64
CA ASN A 439 22.83 -10.33 19.52
C ASN A 439 22.23 -10.44 18.09
N ILE A 440 21.71 -11.61 17.74
CA ILE A 440 20.98 -11.87 16.50
C ILE A 440 19.75 -10.97 16.32
N LEU A 441 19.14 -10.50 17.42
CA LEU A 441 18.01 -9.57 17.36
C LEU A 441 18.42 -8.22 16.77
N ASP A 442 19.64 -7.74 17.05
CA ASP A 442 20.18 -6.51 16.46
C ASP A 442 20.32 -6.65 14.93
N LEU A 443 20.72 -7.84 14.47
CA LEU A 443 20.81 -8.14 13.04
C LEU A 443 19.43 -8.11 12.37
N PHE A 444 18.37 -8.61 13.02
CA PHE A 444 17.01 -8.50 12.47
C PHE A 444 16.57 -7.05 12.34
N VAL A 445 16.84 -6.22 13.37
CA VAL A 445 16.56 -4.78 13.31
C VAL A 445 17.29 -4.15 12.13
N ALA A 446 18.57 -4.45 11.96
CA ALA A 446 19.36 -3.96 10.82
C ALA A 446 18.80 -4.41 9.46
N ILE A 447 18.39 -5.67 9.32
CA ILE A 447 17.77 -6.17 8.08
C ILE A 447 16.49 -5.38 7.77
N PHE A 448 15.60 -5.21 8.75
CA PHE A 448 14.35 -4.46 8.54
C PHE A 448 14.61 -2.98 8.24
N SER A 449 15.57 -2.34 8.90
CA SER A 449 15.99 -0.97 8.60
C SER A 449 16.55 -0.85 7.17
N GLY A 450 17.32 -1.84 6.70
CA GLY A 450 17.84 -1.87 5.34
C GLY A 450 16.73 -1.98 4.29
N ILE A 451 15.74 -2.85 4.52
CA ILE A 451 14.55 -2.98 3.65
C ILE A 451 13.76 -1.67 3.63
N ALA A 452 13.48 -1.11 4.81
CA ALA A 452 12.72 0.13 4.95
C ALA A 452 13.42 1.30 4.24
N GLY A 453 14.73 1.45 4.42
CA GLY A 453 15.51 2.50 3.78
C GLY A 453 15.58 2.38 2.26
N ALA A 454 15.77 1.17 1.73
CA ALA A 454 15.76 0.93 0.29
C ALA A 454 14.36 1.18 -0.31
N TYR A 455 13.31 0.73 0.36
CA TYR A 455 11.93 0.93 -0.09
C TYR A 455 11.51 2.40 -0.06
N ALA A 456 11.87 3.14 1.01
CA ALA A 456 11.62 4.58 1.10
C ALA A 456 12.36 5.35 0.01
N SER A 457 13.63 5.01 -0.25
CA SER A 457 14.43 5.66 -1.28
C SER A 457 13.93 5.35 -2.70
N ALA A 458 13.25 4.22 -2.89
CA ALA A 458 12.67 3.83 -4.17
C ALA A 458 11.29 4.46 -4.45
N LYS A 459 10.63 5.08 -3.44
CA LYS A 459 9.29 5.66 -3.59
C LYS A 459 9.20 7.02 -2.91
N GLU A 460 9.08 8.07 -3.72
CA GLU A 460 9.06 9.46 -3.23
C GLU A 460 7.91 9.74 -2.23
N GLU A 461 6.74 9.15 -2.44
CA GLU A 461 5.58 9.25 -1.53
C GLU A 461 5.89 8.69 -0.13
N VAL A 462 6.71 7.63 -0.08
CA VAL A 462 7.10 6.94 1.17
C VAL A 462 8.26 7.66 1.84
N ALA A 463 9.20 8.21 1.06
CA ALA A 463 10.33 9.00 1.59
C ALA A 463 9.85 10.17 2.48
N LYS A 464 8.76 10.85 2.08
CA LYS A 464 8.18 11.97 2.83
C LYS A 464 7.54 11.54 4.16
N SER A 465 6.97 10.34 4.24
CA SER A 465 6.34 9.82 5.48
C SER A 465 7.32 9.08 6.40
N LEU A 466 8.37 8.45 5.86
CA LEU A 466 9.35 7.68 6.64
C LEU A 466 10.44 8.54 7.29
N ALA A 467 10.59 9.80 6.84
CA ALA A 467 11.59 10.75 7.34
C ALA A 467 11.51 10.99 8.86
N GLY A 468 10.34 10.81 9.48
CA GLY A 468 10.13 11.07 10.91
C GLY A 468 10.19 9.84 11.84
N VAL A 469 10.03 8.60 11.34
CA VAL A 469 9.81 7.42 12.22
C VAL A 469 10.78 6.26 11.99
N ALA A 470 11.35 6.06 10.79
CA ALA A 470 11.99 4.79 10.45
C ALA A 470 13.54 4.79 10.41
N ILE A 471 14.19 5.90 10.79
CA ILE A 471 15.64 6.10 10.55
C ILE A 471 16.38 6.42 11.87
N ALA A 472 15.89 5.97 13.02
CA ALA A 472 16.71 5.88 14.23
C ALA A 472 17.67 4.68 14.09
N VAL A 473 18.62 4.79 13.16
CA VAL A 473 19.53 3.70 12.82
C VAL A 473 20.52 3.52 13.98
N ALA A 474 20.58 2.29 14.50
CA ALA A 474 21.41 1.88 15.63
C ALA A 474 22.93 1.83 15.33
N LEU A 475 23.46 2.71 14.48
CA LEU A 475 24.87 2.72 14.09
C LEU A 475 25.70 3.77 14.83
N VAL A 476 25.17 4.97 15.05
CA VAL A 476 25.97 6.03 15.71
C VAL A 476 26.28 5.68 17.16
N PRO A 477 25.32 5.20 17.98
CA PRO A 477 25.65 4.92 19.37
C PRO A 477 26.68 3.80 19.56
N PRO A 478 26.65 2.67 18.83
CA PRO A 478 27.75 1.70 18.90
C PRO A 478 29.10 2.26 18.46
N LEU A 479 29.14 3.16 17.46
CA LEU A 479 30.37 3.87 17.10
C LEU A 479 30.86 4.78 18.24
N CYS A 480 29.97 5.49 18.91
CA CYS A 480 30.34 6.36 20.02
C CYS A 480 30.78 5.56 21.25
N VAL A 481 30.13 4.42 21.56
CA VAL A 481 30.59 3.49 22.60
C VAL A 481 31.95 2.90 22.26
N SER A 482 32.19 2.56 20.98
CA SER A 482 33.52 2.14 20.53
C SER A 482 34.56 3.24 20.75
N GLY A 483 34.23 4.51 20.46
CA GLY A 483 35.13 5.64 20.70
C GLY A 483 35.32 5.97 22.19
N ILE A 484 34.30 5.79 23.04
CA ILE A 484 34.43 5.82 24.50
C ILE A 484 35.44 4.74 24.94
N GLY A 485 35.31 3.52 24.44
CA GLY A 485 36.28 2.44 24.69
C GLY A 485 37.70 2.79 24.24
N ILE A 486 37.87 3.48 23.10
CA ILE A 486 39.19 4.00 22.66
C ILE A 486 39.71 5.04 23.66
N GLY A 487 38.85 5.95 24.13
CA GLY A 487 39.21 6.96 25.13
C GLY A 487 39.63 6.36 26.48
N TRP A 488 39.01 5.25 26.89
CA TRP A 488 39.36 4.50 28.11
C TRP A 488 40.53 3.52 27.92
N GLY A 489 40.84 3.13 26.67
CA GLY A 489 41.77 2.04 26.38
C GLY A 489 41.19 0.65 26.66
N ASP A 490 39.87 0.51 26.76
CA ASP A 490 39.19 -0.75 27.03
C ASP A 490 38.88 -1.52 25.73
N PHE A 491 39.67 -2.55 25.46
CA PHE A 491 39.55 -3.35 24.23
C PHE A 491 38.24 -4.15 24.16
N GLU A 492 37.66 -4.55 25.29
CA GLU A 492 36.41 -5.32 25.32
C GLU A 492 35.24 -4.45 24.82
N ILE A 493 35.19 -3.21 25.30
CA ILE A 493 34.17 -2.23 24.90
C ILE A 493 34.32 -1.85 23.43
N ILE A 494 35.57 -1.63 22.98
CA ILE A 494 35.87 -1.34 21.57
C ILE A 494 35.38 -2.47 20.68
N TYR A 495 35.80 -3.70 20.98
CA TYR A 495 35.50 -4.85 20.12
C TYR A 495 34.01 -5.17 20.09
N GLY A 496 33.36 -5.26 21.25
CA GLY A 496 31.94 -5.60 21.34
C GLY A 496 31.03 -4.62 20.61
N SER A 497 31.26 -3.32 20.82
CA SER A 497 30.43 -2.29 20.20
C SER A 497 30.74 -2.04 18.73
N PHE A 498 32.00 -2.19 18.33
CA PHE A 498 32.37 -2.08 16.92
C PHE A 498 31.86 -3.28 16.10
N LEU A 499 31.83 -4.47 16.70
CA LEU A 499 31.21 -5.65 16.11
C LEU A 499 29.69 -5.44 15.91
N LEU A 500 29.00 -4.87 16.89
CA LEU A 500 27.59 -4.47 16.76
C LEU A 500 27.38 -3.48 15.60
N PHE A 501 28.25 -2.47 15.47
CA PHE A 501 28.21 -1.55 14.33
C PHE A 501 28.38 -2.28 12.98
N MET A 502 29.39 -3.14 12.87
CA MET A 502 29.69 -3.86 11.62
C MET A 502 28.57 -4.80 11.21
N THR A 503 28.05 -5.60 12.14
CA THR A 503 26.93 -6.52 11.89
C THR A 503 25.71 -5.76 11.36
N ASN A 504 25.36 -4.64 12.01
CA ASN A 504 24.25 -3.80 11.59
C ASN A 504 24.48 -3.17 10.21
N LEU A 505 25.68 -2.65 9.95
CA LEU A 505 26.03 -2.05 8.66
C LEU A 505 25.88 -3.06 7.51
N PHE A 506 26.51 -4.24 7.62
CA PHE A 506 26.46 -5.24 6.56
C PHE A 506 25.07 -5.86 6.41
N GLY A 507 24.35 -6.09 7.52
CA GLY A 507 22.95 -6.54 7.49
C GLY A 507 22.06 -5.58 6.70
N MET A 508 22.18 -4.27 6.96
CA MET A 508 21.46 -3.24 6.21
C MET A 508 21.83 -3.23 4.73
N VAL A 509 23.13 -3.27 4.40
CA VAL A 509 23.59 -3.23 3.00
C VAL A 509 23.06 -4.43 2.21
N VAL A 510 23.15 -5.65 2.76
CA VAL A 510 22.65 -6.86 2.10
C VAL A 510 21.14 -6.78 1.89
N ALA A 511 20.39 -6.42 2.94
CA ALA A 511 18.95 -6.33 2.89
C ALA A 511 18.45 -5.24 1.90
N ALA A 512 19.11 -4.08 1.90
CA ALA A 512 18.82 -3.00 0.97
C ALA A 512 19.15 -3.38 -0.49
N THR A 513 20.28 -4.05 -0.73
CA THR A 513 20.66 -4.54 -2.06
C THR A 513 19.64 -5.54 -2.60
N LEU A 514 19.20 -6.50 -1.78
CA LEU A 514 18.16 -7.46 -2.15
C LEU A 514 16.83 -6.75 -2.47
N THR A 515 16.47 -5.75 -1.67
CA THR A 515 15.26 -4.95 -1.88
C THR A 515 15.29 -4.20 -3.21
N PHE A 516 16.41 -3.56 -3.58
CA PHE A 516 16.52 -2.89 -4.88
C PHE A 516 16.43 -3.84 -6.07
N ILE A 517 17.00 -5.05 -5.96
CA ILE A 517 16.89 -6.08 -6.99
C ILE A 517 15.44 -6.54 -7.13
N PHE A 518 14.76 -6.77 -6.00
CA PHE A 518 13.37 -7.17 -5.96
C PHE A 518 12.43 -6.12 -6.57
N LEU A 519 12.69 -4.83 -6.31
CA LEU A 519 11.96 -3.70 -6.88
C LEU A 519 12.29 -3.42 -8.37
N GLY A 520 13.27 -4.12 -8.95
CA GLY A 520 13.61 -4.00 -10.37
C GLY A 520 14.62 -2.88 -10.72
N PHE A 521 15.29 -2.27 -9.73
CA PHE A 521 16.32 -1.25 -9.98
C PHE A 521 17.63 -1.81 -10.53
N ALA A 522 17.83 -3.13 -10.47
CA ALA A 522 19.00 -3.80 -11.03
C ALA A 522 18.68 -5.24 -11.51
N PRO A 523 19.27 -5.70 -12.64
CA PRO A 523 19.16 -7.08 -13.08
C PRO A 523 19.99 -8.02 -12.21
N VAL A 524 19.40 -9.15 -11.78
CA VAL A 524 19.99 -10.15 -10.86
C VAL A 524 21.40 -10.58 -11.28
N PHE A 525 21.66 -10.73 -12.58
CA PHE A 525 22.96 -11.17 -13.09
C PHE A 525 24.11 -10.18 -12.80
N ARG A 526 23.85 -8.87 -12.83
CA ARG A 526 24.88 -7.85 -12.52
C ARG A 526 25.21 -7.78 -11.03
N ALA A 527 24.25 -8.11 -10.17
CA ALA A 527 24.42 -8.03 -8.73
C ALA A 527 25.19 -9.22 -8.12
N LYS A 528 25.29 -10.36 -8.82
CA LYS A 528 25.82 -11.63 -8.25
C LYS A 528 27.16 -11.49 -7.52
N LYS A 529 28.14 -10.82 -8.13
CA LYS A 529 29.47 -10.65 -7.51
C LYS A 529 29.42 -9.77 -6.27
N SER A 530 28.71 -8.65 -6.32
CA SER A 530 28.63 -7.72 -5.19
C SER A 530 27.83 -8.29 -4.02
N LEU A 531 26.71 -8.98 -4.32
CA LEU A 531 25.93 -9.72 -3.31
C LEU A 531 26.75 -10.83 -2.67
N LEU A 532 27.56 -11.55 -3.45
CA LEU A 532 28.44 -12.58 -2.91
C LEU A 532 29.45 -11.98 -1.93
N TYR A 533 30.11 -10.87 -2.28
CA TYR A 533 31.08 -10.24 -1.38
C TYR A 533 30.45 -9.68 -0.11
N SER A 534 29.31 -8.98 -0.20
CA SER A 534 28.64 -8.45 0.99
C SER A 534 28.04 -9.54 1.87
N SER A 535 27.47 -10.59 1.27
CA SER A 535 26.96 -11.77 2.00
C SER A 535 28.09 -12.57 2.65
N LEU A 536 29.26 -12.67 2.00
CA LEU A 536 30.42 -13.37 2.55
C LEU A 536 31.03 -12.60 3.72
N MET A 537 31.16 -11.27 3.62
CA MET A 537 31.57 -10.45 4.76
C MET A 537 30.58 -10.55 5.93
N LEU A 538 29.27 -10.49 5.65
CA LEU A 538 28.24 -10.67 6.67
C LEU A 538 28.37 -12.05 7.34
N SER A 539 28.55 -13.11 6.56
CA SER A 539 28.72 -14.48 7.08
C SER A 539 29.93 -14.60 8.00
N VAL A 540 31.06 -13.97 7.66
CA VAL A 540 32.27 -13.97 8.52
C VAL A 540 31.99 -13.23 9.83
N ILE A 541 31.29 -12.09 9.76
CA ILE A 541 31.00 -11.24 10.92
C ILE A 541 29.91 -11.86 11.83
N CYS A 542 29.02 -12.69 11.28
CA CYS A 542 28.05 -13.45 12.06
C CYS A 542 28.70 -14.55 12.92
N ILE A 543 29.89 -15.04 12.59
CA ILE A 543 30.55 -16.12 13.34
C ILE A 543 30.81 -15.68 14.80
N PRO A 544 31.53 -14.56 15.08
CA PRO A 544 31.68 -14.05 16.44
C PRO A 544 30.35 -13.76 17.15
N LEU A 545 29.32 -13.33 16.42
CA LEU A 545 28.00 -13.04 16.96
C LEU A 545 27.32 -14.29 17.53
N VAL A 546 27.40 -15.40 16.80
CA VAL A 546 26.84 -16.69 17.23
C VAL A 546 27.57 -17.20 18.48
N PHE A 547 28.90 -17.04 18.54
CA PHE A 547 29.68 -17.39 19.73
C PHE A 547 29.31 -16.52 20.94
N SER A 548 29.19 -15.20 20.75
CA SER A 548 28.76 -14.27 21.81
C SER A 548 27.37 -14.63 22.33
N PHE A 549 26.41 -14.84 21.42
CA PHE A 549 25.05 -15.24 21.78
C PHE A 549 25.01 -16.58 22.54
N TYR A 550 25.81 -17.56 22.12
CA TYR A 550 25.92 -18.83 22.82
C TYR A 550 26.48 -18.66 24.24
N SER A 551 27.50 -17.82 24.43
CA SER A 551 28.04 -17.52 25.76
C SER A 551 27.03 -16.80 26.67
N LEU A 552 26.20 -15.91 26.14
CA LEU A 552 25.14 -15.25 26.90
C LEU A 552 24.05 -16.23 27.35
N ILE A 553 23.63 -17.17 26.49
CA ILE A 553 22.67 -18.21 26.88
C ILE A 553 23.23 -19.07 28.01
N LEU A 554 24.50 -19.48 27.90
CA LEU A 554 25.16 -20.25 28.96
C LEU A 554 25.23 -19.48 30.27
N GLN A 555 25.57 -18.18 30.21
CA GLN A 555 25.63 -17.32 31.38
C GLN A 555 24.25 -17.14 32.03
N ASN A 556 23.19 -16.91 31.24
CA ASN A 556 21.83 -16.76 31.77
C ASN A 556 21.29 -18.05 32.41
N ASN A 557 21.52 -19.20 31.76
CA ASN A 557 21.17 -20.51 32.33
C ASN A 557 21.92 -20.78 33.65
N ASP A 558 23.20 -20.38 33.72
CA ASP A 558 23.99 -20.54 34.94
C ASP A 558 23.55 -19.55 36.04
N TYR A 559 23.14 -18.33 35.69
CA TYR A 559 22.52 -17.38 36.61
C TYR A 559 21.22 -17.94 37.21
N GLU A 560 20.32 -18.50 36.41
CA GLU A 560 19.08 -19.13 36.90
C GLU A 560 19.37 -20.31 37.85
N LYS A 561 20.34 -21.15 37.51
CA LYS A 561 20.77 -22.25 38.40
C LYS A 561 21.33 -21.74 39.73
N LEU A 562 22.10 -20.65 39.70
CA LEU A 562 22.72 -20.06 40.88
C LEU A 562 21.72 -19.32 41.79
N GLN A 563 20.70 -18.68 41.23
CA GLN A 563 19.63 -18.06 42.04
C GLN A 563 18.87 -19.05 42.92
N ASN A 564 18.85 -20.34 42.54
CA ASN A 564 18.25 -21.42 43.32
C ASN A 564 19.18 -21.96 44.42
N ILE A 565 20.41 -21.48 44.52
CA ILE A 565 21.43 -21.94 45.46
C ILE A 565 21.81 -20.78 46.38
N LYS A 566 20.99 -20.53 47.41
CA LYS A 566 21.18 -19.38 48.31
C LYS A 566 21.76 -19.73 49.67
N HIS A 567 21.55 -20.93 50.18
CA HIS A 567 21.89 -21.29 51.55
C HIS A 567 22.80 -22.51 51.60
N PHE A 568 23.86 -22.41 52.41
CA PHE A 568 24.80 -23.48 52.71
C PHE A 568 24.82 -23.68 54.23
N THR A 569 24.58 -24.92 54.67
CA THR A 569 24.58 -25.30 56.09
C THR A 569 25.81 -26.14 56.39
N PHE A 570 26.57 -25.72 57.40
CA PHE A 570 27.67 -26.45 58.01
C PHE A 570 27.26 -26.85 59.44
N GLU A 571 28.04 -27.72 60.09
CA GLU A 571 27.68 -28.32 61.40
C GLU A 571 27.21 -27.26 62.42
N ASP A 572 27.84 -26.08 62.49
CA ASP A 572 27.48 -24.99 63.41
C ASP A 572 27.29 -23.61 62.75
N LYS A 573 27.20 -23.53 61.41
CA LYS A 573 27.15 -22.25 60.68
C LYS A 573 26.20 -22.27 59.49
N VAL A 574 25.54 -21.14 59.26
CA VAL A 574 24.76 -20.90 58.04
C VAL A 574 25.46 -19.81 57.23
N ALA A 575 25.71 -20.09 55.96
CA ALA A 575 26.25 -19.13 55.00
C ALA A 575 25.24 -18.92 53.87
N THR A 576 25.05 -17.66 53.46
CA THR A 576 24.25 -17.32 52.29
C THR A 576 25.13 -16.85 51.14
N LEU A 577 24.80 -17.32 49.94
CA LEU A 577 25.50 -16.97 48.71
C LEU A 577 24.71 -15.89 47.97
N ASN A 578 25.32 -14.73 47.82
CA ASN A 578 24.86 -13.66 46.97
C ASN A 578 25.78 -13.60 45.74
N VAL A 579 25.29 -14.08 44.60
CA VAL A 579 26.05 -13.96 43.35
C VAL A 579 26.04 -12.51 42.89
N LEU A 580 27.22 -11.91 42.80
CA LEU A 580 27.42 -10.53 42.36
C LEU A 580 27.52 -10.45 40.84
N ASN A 581 28.35 -11.33 40.25
CA ASN A 581 28.53 -11.40 38.81
C ASN A 581 29.05 -12.78 38.36
N ILE A 582 28.75 -13.20 37.14
CA ILE A 582 29.41 -14.31 36.45
C ILE A 582 30.35 -13.70 35.42
N LYS A 583 31.67 -13.74 35.67
CA LYS A 583 32.67 -13.12 34.78
C LYS A 583 32.82 -13.85 33.46
N SER A 584 32.60 -15.17 33.46
CA SER A 584 32.67 -15.99 32.25
C SER A 584 31.93 -17.30 32.48
N SER A 585 31.19 -17.77 31.47
CA SER A 585 30.61 -19.11 31.45
C SER A 585 30.88 -19.78 30.11
N THR A 586 31.39 -21.00 30.17
CA THR A 586 31.56 -21.91 29.03
C THR A 586 30.80 -23.21 29.31
N GLU A 587 30.82 -24.16 28.38
CA GLU A 587 30.24 -25.49 28.63
C GLU A 587 30.92 -26.25 29.77
N LYS A 588 32.22 -26.02 30.00
CA LYS A 588 33.03 -26.84 30.93
C LYS A 588 33.44 -26.10 32.20
N SER A 589 33.46 -24.78 32.18
CA SER A 589 33.89 -23.97 33.32
C SER A 589 33.06 -22.69 33.48
N VAL A 590 32.96 -22.22 34.72
CA VAL A 590 32.29 -20.96 35.08
C VAL A 590 33.12 -20.21 36.12
N VAL A 591 33.23 -18.89 35.98
CA VAL A 591 33.90 -18.00 36.93
C VAL A 591 32.85 -17.13 37.61
N ILE A 592 32.68 -17.34 38.92
CA ILE A 592 31.62 -16.71 39.72
C ILE A 592 32.28 -15.75 40.71
N GLU A 593 31.81 -14.52 40.71
CA GLU A 593 32.09 -13.54 41.76
C GLU A 593 30.88 -13.47 42.68
N ALA A 594 31.10 -13.81 43.95
CA ALA A 594 30.02 -13.92 44.92
C ALA A 594 30.43 -13.35 46.28
N GLU A 595 29.46 -12.72 46.93
CA GLU A 595 29.50 -12.35 48.33
C GLU A 595 28.96 -13.52 49.16
N ILE A 596 29.71 -13.98 50.15
CA ILE A 596 29.28 -15.03 51.07
C ILE A 596 29.06 -14.41 52.43
N VAL A 597 27.81 -14.44 52.89
CA VAL A 597 27.37 -13.82 54.14
C VAL A 597 27.25 -14.90 55.22
N ALA A 598 27.93 -14.74 56.35
CA ALA A 598 27.84 -15.66 57.48
C ALA A 598 27.96 -14.90 58.81
N ALA A 599 27.47 -15.51 59.91
CA ALA A 599 27.62 -14.93 61.25
C ALA A 599 29.07 -14.95 61.76
N THR A 600 29.92 -15.84 61.22
CA THR A 600 31.33 -16.00 61.60
C THR A 600 32.20 -16.25 60.38
N SER A 601 33.52 -16.09 60.52
CA SER A 601 34.46 -16.38 59.43
C SER A 601 34.44 -17.85 59.03
N LEU A 602 34.46 -18.09 57.71
CA LEU A 602 34.59 -19.42 57.13
C LEU A 602 36.06 -19.74 56.85
N SER A 603 36.42 -20.99 57.10
CA SER A 603 37.73 -21.59 56.82
C SER A 603 37.88 -21.93 55.33
N THR A 604 39.12 -22.12 54.88
CA THR A 604 39.41 -22.54 53.50
C THR A 604 38.75 -23.87 53.12
N LYS A 605 38.52 -24.76 54.09
CA LYS A 605 37.81 -26.04 53.87
C LYS A 605 36.32 -25.82 53.61
N GLU A 606 35.68 -24.92 54.36
CA GLU A 606 34.26 -24.56 54.16
C GLU A 606 34.06 -23.87 52.80
N TYR A 607 34.95 -22.95 52.39
CA TYR A 607 34.90 -22.37 51.03
C TYR A 607 35.11 -23.42 49.92
N ALA A 608 36.00 -24.39 50.12
CA ALA A 608 36.18 -25.50 49.18
C ALA A 608 34.93 -26.39 49.10
N GLN A 609 34.21 -26.59 50.20
CA GLN A 609 32.93 -27.31 50.19
C GLN A 609 31.85 -26.55 49.41
N ILE A 610 31.74 -25.24 49.58
CA ILE A 610 30.81 -24.39 48.79
C ILE A 610 31.14 -24.53 47.30
N LYS A 611 32.42 -24.39 46.94
CA LYS A 611 32.89 -24.57 45.56
C LYS A 611 32.49 -25.94 45.02
N ASN A 612 32.77 -27.03 45.72
CA ASN A 612 32.45 -28.39 45.27
C ASN A 612 30.93 -28.63 45.13
N GLN A 613 30.12 -28.04 46.02
CA GLN A 613 28.66 -28.12 45.90
C GLN A 613 28.14 -27.34 44.68
N LEU A 614 28.72 -26.17 44.40
CA LEU A 614 28.45 -25.41 43.17
C LEU A 614 28.85 -26.20 41.93
N GLU A 615 30.04 -26.81 41.91
CA GLU A 615 30.51 -27.66 40.79
C GLU A 615 29.54 -28.81 40.51
N LYS A 616 29.10 -29.50 41.58
CA LYS A 616 28.16 -30.63 41.48
C LYS A 616 26.79 -30.21 40.96
N LYS A 617 26.26 -29.06 41.41
CA LYS A 617 24.95 -28.56 40.99
C LYS A 617 24.97 -27.94 39.59
N MET A 618 26.08 -27.32 39.20
CA MET A 618 26.22 -26.69 37.89
C MET A 618 26.64 -27.69 36.80
N GLY A 619 27.28 -28.80 37.19
CA GLY A 619 27.81 -29.81 36.26
C GLY A 619 29.04 -29.31 35.48
N LYS A 620 29.76 -28.31 36.03
CA LYS A 620 30.89 -27.62 35.40
C LYS A 620 31.95 -27.29 36.46
N ASN A 621 33.20 -27.09 36.04
CA ASN A 621 34.25 -26.61 36.94
C ASN A 621 33.99 -25.15 37.36
N VAL A 622 34.04 -24.85 38.65
CA VAL A 622 33.70 -23.52 39.18
C VAL A 622 34.97 -22.85 39.68
N SER A 623 35.30 -21.68 39.17
CA SER A 623 36.25 -20.78 39.83
C SER A 623 35.46 -19.77 40.65
N LEU A 624 35.61 -19.80 41.97
CA LEU A 624 34.83 -18.98 42.89
C LEU A 624 35.71 -17.86 43.46
N HIS A 625 35.38 -16.61 43.14
CA HIS A 625 35.96 -15.42 43.73
C HIS A 625 35.03 -14.94 44.84
N VAL A 626 35.49 -15.04 46.09
CA VAL A 626 34.65 -14.81 47.27
C VAL A 626 34.98 -13.47 47.91
N ILE A 627 33.93 -12.71 48.20
CA ILE A 627 33.97 -11.57 49.13
C ILE A 627 33.31 -12.02 50.44
N PRO A 628 34.07 -12.23 51.53
CA PRO A 628 33.50 -12.63 52.80
C PRO A 628 32.77 -11.44 53.46
N LYS A 629 31.55 -11.67 53.92
CA LYS A 629 30.77 -10.69 54.70
C LYS A 629 30.32 -11.30 56.00
N ILE A 630 30.78 -10.71 57.10
CA ILE A 630 30.42 -11.15 58.45
C ILE A 630 29.34 -10.23 58.98
N VAL A 631 28.19 -10.80 59.33
CA VAL A 631 27.09 -10.05 59.98
C VAL A 631 27.20 -10.28 61.47
N ILE A 632 27.45 -9.20 62.21
CA ILE A 632 27.41 -9.17 63.67
C ILE A 632 26.10 -8.47 64.01
N GLU A 633 25.11 -9.24 64.47
CA GLU A 633 23.83 -8.71 64.98
C GLU A 633 23.94 -8.26 66.44
#